data_AF-A0A6F8Y839-F1
#
_entry.id   AF-A0A6F8Y839-F1
#
_cell.length_a   1.000
_cell.length_b   1.000
_cell.length_c   1.000
_cell.angle_alpha   90.00
_cell.angle_beta   90.00
_cell.angle_gamma   90.00
#
_symmetry.space_group_name_H-M   'P 1'
#
loop_
_entity.id
_entity.type
_entity.pdbx_description
1 polymer ?
#
loop_
_entity_poly.entity_id
_entity_poly.type
_entity_poly.pdbx_seq_one_letter_code
_entity_poly.pdbx_strand_id
1 'polypeptide(L)'
;MRTWTADEMMTVAAARALRDGDRCFVGIGRPSTAANLARRTHAPDLVLIYESGTIGAKPDRLPLSIGDGVLAETADAVVPVPEIFNYWLQPGRVDVGFLGAAQIDRYGNINTTVIGDDYRDPGYGCPARAAPRRSRRPAARSS
;
A
#
# COMPACT_ATOMS: atom_id res chain seq x y z
N MET A 1 -28.41 -11.60 -14.10
CA MET A 1 -26.95 -11.79 -14.24
C MET A 1 -26.29 -11.14 -13.04
N ARG A 2 -25.43 -11.84 -12.28
CA ARG A 2 -24.66 -11.18 -11.21
C ARG A 2 -23.59 -10.29 -11.86
N THR A 3 -23.80 -8.99 -11.78
CA THR A 3 -22.88 -7.95 -12.25
C THR A 3 -21.82 -7.74 -11.17
N TRP A 4 -20.56 -8.03 -11.51
CA TRP A 4 -19.40 -7.72 -10.67
C TRP A 4 -18.70 -6.49 -11.21
N THR A 5 -18.18 -5.67 -10.32
CA THR A 5 -17.36 -4.51 -10.67
C THR A 5 -15.94 -4.96 -11.05
N ALA A 6 -15.25 -4.15 -11.85
CA ALA A 6 -13.82 -4.33 -12.10
C ALA A 6 -13.02 -4.35 -10.78
N ASP A 7 -13.54 -3.68 -9.76
CA ASP A 7 -12.89 -3.54 -8.47
C ASP A 7 -12.92 -4.81 -7.65
N GLU A 8 -14.07 -5.48 -7.61
CA GLU A 8 -14.22 -6.80 -7.01
C GLU A 8 -13.38 -7.83 -7.75
N MET A 9 -13.38 -7.81 -9.09
CA MET A 9 -12.59 -8.74 -9.90
C MET A 9 -11.08 -8.62 -9.61
N MET A 10 -10.55 -7.40 -9.54
CA MET A 10 -9.15 -7.16 -9.18
C MET A 10 -8.85 -7.57 -7.73
N THR A 11 -9.76 -7.30 -6.80
CA THR A 11 -9.60 -7.67 -5.38
C THR A 11 -9.54 -9.19 -5.23
N VAL A 12 -10.41 -9.93 -5.93
CA VAL A 12 -10.41 -11.40 -5.94
C VAL A 12 -9.14 -11.94 -6.60
N ALA A 13 -8.69 -11.34 -7.71
CA ALA A 13 -7.45 -11.75 -8.36
C ALA A 13 -6.23 -11.53 -7.46
N ALA A 14 -6.14 -10.39 -6.78
CA ALA A 14 -5.10 -10.08 -5.81
C ALA A 14 -5.14 -11.03 -4.60
N ALA A 15 -6.33 -11.33 -4.08
CA ALA A 15 -6.49 -12.25 -2.95
C ALA A 15 -5.97 -13.65 -3.28
N ARG A 16 -6.24 -14.16 -4.49
CA ARG A 16 -5.78 -15.49 -4.96
C ARG A 16 -4.27 -15.59 -5.18
N ALA A 17 -3.56 -14.46 -5.23
CA ALA A 17 -2.10 -14.45 -5.35
C ALA A 17 -1.40 -14.72 -4.01
N LEU A 18 -2.12 -14.58 -2.89
CA LEU A 18 -1.61 -14.83 -1.55
C LEU A 18 -1.75 -16.31 -1.19
N ARG A 19 -0.76 -16.87 -0.51
CA ARG A 19 -0.78 -18.26 -0.05
C ARG A 19 -1.07 -18.33 1.43
N ASP A 20 -1.61 -19.47 1.84
CA ASP A 20 -1.80 -19.76 3.25
C ASP A 20 -0.45 -19.82 3.97
N GLY A 21 -0.35 -19.16 5.12
CA GLY A 21 0.90 -19.02 5.88
C GLY A 21 1.88 -17.93 5.41
N ASP A 22 1.60 -17.20 4.31
CA ASP A 22 2.44 -16.09 3.89
C ASP A 22 2.45 -14.96 4.93
N ARG A 23 3.60 -14.29 5.08
CA ARG A 23 3.73 -13.03 5.82
C ARG A 23 3.59 -11.88 4.83
N CYS A 24 2.37 -11.34 4.76
CA CYS A 24 1.98 -10.32 3.80
C CYS A 24 2.16 -8.92 4.38
N PHE A 25 2.95 -8.08 3.70
CA PHE A 25 3.08 -6.66 4.01
C PHE A 25 2.01 -5.85 3.28
N VAL A 26 1.10 -5.25 4.04
CA VAL A 26 -0.16 -4.71 3.51
C VAL A 26 -0.31 -3.23 3.85
N GLY A 27 -0.75 -2.46 2.85
CA GLY A 27 -1.18 -1.07 3.00
C GLY A 27 -2.68 -0.94 3.27
N ILE A 28 -3.24 0.24 3.02
CA ILE A 28 -4.68 0.53 3.17
C ILE A 28 -5.40 0.47 1.82
N GLY A 29 -6.73 0.30 1.87
CA GLY A 29 -7.58 0.21 0.69
C GLY A 29 -7.61 -1.20 0.11
N ARG A 30 -7.60 -1.31 -1.21
CA ARG A 30 -7.81 -2.58 -1.93
C ARG A 30 -6.80 -3.67 -1.61
N PRO A 31 -5.49 -3.39 -1.41
CA PRO A 31 -4.57 -4.36 -0.86
C PRO A 31 -5.04 -4.98 0.45
N SER A 32 -5.50 -4.15 1.39
CA SER A 32 -6.06 -4.59 2.67
C SER A 32 -7.32 -5.44 2.47
N THR A 33 -8.21 -5.03 1.56
CA THR A 33 -9.40 -5.80 1.23
C THR A 33 -9.05 -7.17 0.65
N ALA A 34 -8.10 -7.25 -0.27
CA ALA A 34 -7.65 -8.51 -0.87
C ALA A 34 -7.03 -9.44 0.17
N ALA A 35 -6.16 -8.91 1.03
CA ALA A 35 -5.50 -9.70 2.08
C ALA A 35 -6.50 -10.21 3.14
N ASN A 36 -7.44 -9.37 3.56
CA ASN A 36 -8.51 -9.80 4.47
C ASN A 36 -9.48 -10.80 3.81
N LEU A 37 -9.75 -10.66 2.50
CA LEU A 37 -10.53 -11.63 1.74
C LEU A 37 -9.82 -12.99 1.69
N ALA A 38 -8.52 -13.01 1.40
CA ALA A 38 -7.72 -14.25 1.38
C ALA A 38 -7.77 -14.94 2.75
N ARG A 39 -7.52 -14.19 3.84
CA ARG A 39 -7.57 -14.70 5.22
C ARG A 39 -8.92 -15.32 5.57
N ARG A 40 -10.01 -14.67 5.17
CA ARG A 40 -11.38 -15.15 5.46
C ARG A 40 -11.88 -16.26 4.53
N THR A 41 -11.07 -16.69 3.57
CA THR A 41 -11.48 -17.68 2.56
C THR A 41 -10.55 -18.88 2.47
N HIS A 42 -9.40 -18.73 1.81
CA HIS A 42 -8.55 -19.84 1.40
C HIS A 42 -7.16 -19.84 2.06
N ALA A 43 -6.83 -18.78 2.80
CA ALA A 43 -5.53 -18.59 3.44
C ALA A 43 -5.69 -18.17 4.92
N PRO A 44 -6.38 -18.97 5.77
CA PRO A 44 -6.68 -18.61 7.16
C PRO A 44 -5.45 -18.27 8.02
N ASP A 45 -4.28 -18.84 7.72
CA ASP A 45 -3.03 -18.63 8.43
C ASP A 45 -2.18 -17.50 7.83
N LEU A 46 -2.72 -16.73 6.88
CA LEU A 46 -2.08 -15.53 6.31
C LEU A 46 -1.81 -14.48 7.41
N VAL A 47 -0.54 -14.11 7.58
CA VAL A 47 -0.11 -13.11 8.57
C VAL A 47 -0.11 -11.72 7.93
N LEU A 48 -0.97 -10.83 8.40
CA LEU A 48 -1.01 -9.44 7.95
C LEU A 48 -0.05 -8.57 8.76
N ILE A 49 0.89 -7.91 8.07
CA ILE A 49 1.85 -6.98 8.66
C ILE A 49 1.58 -5.60 8.07
N TYR A 50 1.32 -4.61 8.92
CA TYR A 50 1.12 -3.22 8.50
C TYR A 50 2.33 -2.35 8.86
N GLU A 51 2.59 -1.33 8.05
CA GLU A 51 3.72 -0.41 8.23
C GLU A 51 3.67 0.39 9.55
N SER A 52 2.49 0.49 10.17
CA SER A 52 2.30 1.16 11.45
C SER A 52 2.85 0.40 12.66
N GLY A 53 3.24 -0.87 12.50
CA GLY A 53 3.79 -1.68 13.60
C GLY A 53 2.97 -2.90 13.97
N THR A 54 1.79 -3.11 13.38
CA THR A 54 0.90 -4.21 13.76
C THR A 54 1.25 -5.49 12.98
N ILE A 55 1.41 -6.58 13.72
CA ILE A 55 1.79 -7.89 13.18
C ILE A 55 0.70 -8.90 13.52
N GLY A 56 0.26 -9.66 12.52
CA GLY A 56 -0.79 -10.66 12.67
C GLY A 56 -2.16 -10.05 12.92
N ALA A 57 -2.41 -8.84 12.39
CA ALA A 57 -3.69 -8.15 12.56
C ALA A 57 -4.84 -8.92 11.91
N LYS A 58 -5.94 -9.12 12.66
CA LYS A 58 -7.14 -9.85 12.23
C LYS A 58 -8.38 -8.96 12.27
N PRO A 59 -8.40 -7.81 11.56
CA PRO A 59 -9.46 -6.83 11.77
C PRO A 59 -10.83 -7.36 11.30
N ASP A 60 -11.86 -7.07 12.09
CA ASP A 60 -13.25 -7.48 11.83
C ASP A 60 -13.94 -6.61 10.79
N ARG A 61 -13.46 -5.37 10.64
CA ARG A 61 -13.84 -4.42 9.58
C ARG A 61 -12.60 -3.94 8.84
N LEU A 62 -12.76 -3.42 7.63
CA LEU A 62 -11.64 -2.81 6.92
C LEU A 62 -11.16 -1.55 7.66
N PRO A 63 -9.85 -1.39 7.88
CA PRO A 63 -9.29 -0.21 8.53
C PRO A 63 -9.40 1.02 7.60
N LEU A 64 -9.71 2.18 8.18
CA LEU A 64 -9.78 3.45 7.44
C LEU A 64 -8.40 4.05 7.16
N SER A 65 -7.42 3.74 8.00
CA SER A 65 -6.03 4.19 7.86
C SER A 65 -5.07 3.20 8.53
N ILE A 66 -3.76 3.38 8.32
CA ILE A 66 -2.73 2.58 9.00
C ILE A 66 -2.73 2.75 10.51
N GLY A 67 -3.27 3.86 11.02
CA GLY A 67 -3.37 4.18 12.44
C GLY A 67 -4.75 3.85 13.05
N ASP A 68 -5.62 3.16 12.32
CA ASP A 68 -6.93 2.75 12.83
C ASP A 68 -6.76 1.71 13.95
N GLY A 69 -7.38 1.96 15.11
CA GLY A 69 -7.23 1.14 16.32
C GLY A 69 -7.56 -0.34 16.12
N VAL A 70 -8.47 -0.66 15.17
CA VAL A 70 -8.83 -2.05 14.86
C VAL A 70 -7.62 -2.91 14.45
N LEU A 71 -6.58 -2.29 13.89
CA LEU A 71 -5.35 -2.99 13.51
C LEU A 71 -4.53 -3.40 14.73
N ALA A 72 -4.47 -2.55 15.76
CA ALA A 72 -3.72 -2.83 16.98
C ALA A 72 -4.51 -3.76 17.92
N GLU A 73 -5.83 -3.55 18.02
CA GLU A 73 -6.72 -4.36 18.86
C GLU A 73 -6.77 -5.84 18.45
N THR A 74 -6.56 -6.13 17.17
CA THR A 74 -6.63 -7.49 16.62
C THR A 74 -5.27 -8.07 16.23
N ALA A 75 -4.17 -7.38 16.56
CA ALA A 75 -2.81 -7.83 16.28
C ALA A 75 -2.30 -8.81 17.33
N ASP A 76 -1.45 -9.73 16.91
CA ASP A 76 -0.71 -10.61 17.81
C ASP A 76 0.42 -9.85 18.52
N ALA A 77 0.99 -8.85 17.84
CA ALA A 77 1.99 -7.95 18.41
C ALA A 77 1.91 -6.55 17.78
N VAL A 78 2.28 -5.54 18.56
CA VAL A 78 2.49 -4.17 18.10
C VAL A 78 3.92 -3.78 18.43
N VAL A 79 4.69 -3.44 17.41
CA VAL A 79 6.11 -3.09 17.53
C VAL A 79 6.36 -1.67 16.99
N PRO A 80 7.47 -1.01 17.36
CA PRO A 80 7.84 0.27 16.79
C PRO A 80 8.03 0.19 15.27
N VAL A 81 7.61 1.22 14.54
CA VAL A 81 7.79 1.31 13.07
C VAL A 81 9.23 1.03 12.61
N PRO A 82 10.31 1.53 13.27
CA PRO A 82 11.67 1.18 12.88
C PRO A 82 11.96 -0.32 12.90
N GLU A 83 11.33 -1.09 13.78
CA GLU A 83 11.48 -2.55 13.84
C GLU A 83 10.84 -3.24 12.64
N ILE A 84 9.66 -2.80 12.21
CA ILE A 84 9.02 -3.31 11.00
C ILE A 84 9.98 -3.22 9.80
N PHE A 85 10.64 -2.09 9.62
CA PHE A 85 11.56 -1.92 8.51
C PHE A 85 12.89 -2.66 8.71
N ASN A 86 13.52 -2.51 9.88
CA ASN A 86 14.89 -3.01 10.10
C ASN A 86 14.94 -4.51 10.40
N TYR A 87 13.93 -5.06 11.06
CA TYR A 87 13.91 -6.46 11.49
C TYR A 87 13.02 -7.34 10.61
N TRP A 88 11.86 -6.86 10.19
CA TRP A 88 10.93 -7.66 9.40
C TRP A 88 11.17 -7.53 7.90
N LEU A 89 11.16 -6.31 7.37
CA LEU A 89 11.20 -6.08 5.94
C LEU A 89 12.61 -6.28 5.35
N GLN A 90 13.60 -5.50 5.81
CA GLN A 90 14.95 -5.52 5.24
C GLN A 90 15.64 -6.91 5.29
N PRO A 91 15.50 -7.71 6.36
CA PRO A 91 16.10 -9.04 6.43
C PRO A 91 15.30 -10.12 5.68
N GLY A 92 14.22 -9.77 4.98
CA GLY A 92 13.44 -10.72 4.18
C GLY A 92 12.54 -11.65 5.00
N ARG A 93 12.00 -11.19 6.15
CA ARG A 93 11.01 -11.96 6.93
C ARG A 93 9.57 -11.76 6.44
N VAL A 94 9.38 -10.97 5.38
CA VAL A 94 8.12 -10.77 4.66
C VAL A 94 8.19 -11.57 3.36
N ASP A 95 7.15 -12.34 3.06
CA ASP A 95 7.11 -13.20 1.88
C ASP A 95 6.56 -12.46 0.65
N VAL A 96 5.55 -11.61 0.86
CA VAL A 96 4.84 -10.90 -0.21
C VAL A 96 4.37 -9.54 0.28
N GLY A 97 4.27 -8.56 -0.61
CA GLY A 97 3.76 -7.24 -0.28
C GLY A 97 3.02 -6.59 -1.44
N PHE A 98 2.10 -5.70 -1.11
CA PHE A 98 1.42 -4.86 -2.08
C PHE A 98 2.09 -3.50 -2.17
N LEU A 99 2.38 -3.05 -3.40
CA LEU A 99 2.89 -1.72 -3.67
C LEU A 99 2.02 -1.02 -4.71
N GLY A 100 1.73 0.25 -4.46
CA GLY A 100 1.12 1.15 -5.44
C GLY A 100 2.20 1.86 -6.23
N ALA A 101 1.94 2.12 -7.52
CA ALA A 101 2.84 2.86 -8.39
C ALA A 101 2.06 3.82 -9.28
N ALA A 102 2.62 5.00 -9.56
CA ALA A 102 2.07 5.89 -10.58
C ALA A 102 2.51 5.42 -11.98
N GLN A 103 3.72 4.89 -12.10
CA GLN A 103 4.24 4.25 -13.30
C GLN A 103 4.97 2.95 -12.93
N ILE A 104 4.85 1.95 -13.80
CA ILE A 104 5.59 0.69 -13.72
C ILE A 104 6.15 0.39 -15.11
N ASP A 105 7.39 -0.09 -15.18
CA ASP A 105 8.01 -0.52 -16.45
C ASP A 105 7.95 -2.04 -16.63
N ARG A 106 8.42 -2.53 -17.79
CA ARG A 106 8.46 -3.97 -18.12
C ARG A 106 9.40 -4.81 -17.25
N TYR A 107 10.26 -4.17 -16.45
CA TYR A 107 11.21 -4.83 -15.56
C TYR A 107 10.72 -4.82 -14.09
N GLY A 108 9.59 -4.16 -13.81
CA GLY A 108 9.02 -4.07 -12.47
C GLY A 108 9.54 -2.88 -11.66
N ASN A 109 10.28 -1.96 -12.26
CA ASN A 109 10.65 -0.71 -11.57
C ASN A 109 9.40 0.16 -11.40
N ILE A 110 9.23 0.72 -10.20
CA ILE A 110 8.08 1.57 -9.88
C ILE A 110 8.51 3.02 -9.64
N ASN A 111 7.70 3.96 -10.12
CA ASN A 111 7.80 5.37 -9.79
C ASN A 111 6.54 5.83 -9.08
N THR A 112 6.73 6.44 -7.91
CA THR A 112 5.65 7.01 -7.06
C THR A 112 5.86 8.49 -6.79
N THR A 113 6.92 9.11 -7.32
CA THR A 113 7.42 10.42 -6.86
C THR A 113 7.09 11.57 -7.80
N VAL A 114 7.58 11.53 -9.04
CA VAL A 114 7.44 12.64 -10.00
C VAL A 114 7.19 12.09 -11.40
N ILE A 115 6.29 12.72 -12.15
CA ILE A 115 6.14 12.51 -13.59
C ILE A 115 6.63 13.78 -14.30
N GLY A 116 7.65 13.62 -15.14
CA GLY A 116 8.30 14.71 -15.90
C GLY A 116 9.81 14.49 -16.04
N ASP A 117 10.45 15.30 -16.88
CA ASP A 117 11.88 15.16 -17.22
C ASP A 117 12.82 15.74 -16.17
N ASP A 118 12.35 16.68 -15.35
CA ASP A 118 13.12 17.28 -14.26
C ASP A 118 12.45 17.00 -12.90
N TYR A 119 13.20 16.36 -12.02
CA TYR A 119 12.80 16.11 -10.63
C TYR A 119 12.56 17.41 -9.83
N ARG A 120 13.23 18.50 -10.19
CA ARG A 120 13.12 19.80 -9.52
C ARG A 120 12.00 20.67 -10.07
N ASP A 121 11.54 20.41 -11.29
CA ASP A 121 10.38 21.06 -11.92
C ASP A 121 9.39 20.01 -12.44
N PRO A 122 8.70 19.31 -11.52
CA PRO A 122 7.83 18.20 -11.90
C PRO A 122 6.64 18.71 -12.70
N GLY A 123 6.42 18.14 -13.89
CA GLY A 123 5.21 18.37 -14.67
C GLY A 123 3.95 18.00 -13.86
N TYR A 124 4.03 16.90 -13.11
CA TYR A 124 3.04 16.47 -12.13
C TYR A 124 3.71 15.82 -10.90
N GLY A 125 3.34 16.26 -9.68
CA GLY A 125 3.81 15.66 -8.43
C GLY A 125 2.93 14.48 -8.04
N CYS A 126 3.53 13.30 -7.81
CA CYS A 126 2.80 12.13 -7.34
C CYS A 126 2.68 12.14 -5.81
N PRO A 127 1.75 11.37 -5.22
CA PRO A 127 1.43 11.42 -3.80
C PRO A 127 2.63 11.23 -2.86
N ALA A 128 3.67 10.50 -3.28
CA ALA A 128 4.86 10.30 -2.45
C ALA A 128 5.66 11.59 -2.19
N ARG A 129 5.45 12.65 -3.00
CA ARG A 129 6.11 13.95 -2.83
C ARG A 129 5.31 15.08 -3.46
N ALA A 130 4.08 15.29 -3.00
CA ALA A 130 3.30 16.46 -3.40
C ALA A 130 4.00 17.76 -2.93
N ALA A 131 4.92 18.28 -3.73
CA ALA A 131 5.45 19.63 -3.57
C ALA A 131 4.43 20.62 -4.18
N PRO A 132 4.10 21.73 -3.51
CA PRO A 132 3.13 22.68 -4.01
C PRO A 132 3.63 23.32 -5.31
N ARG A 133 2.82 23.27 -6.36
CA ARG A 133 3.04 24.02 -7.61
C ARG A 133 3.20 25.50 -7.27
N ARG A 134 4.43 26.04 -7.36
CA ARG A 134 4.63 27.50 -7.34
C ARG A 134 4.03 28.06 -8.62
N SER A 135 2.93 28.77 -8.52
CA SER A 135 2.37 29.55 -9.61
C SER A 135 3.40 30.60 -10.03
N ARG A 136 4.03 30.43 -11.20
CA ARG A 136 4.75 31.52 -11.85
C ARG A 136 3.70 32.54 -12.28
N ARG A 137 3.56 33.64 -11.53
CA ARG A 137 2.88 34.83 -12.04
C ARG A 137 3.62 35.30 -13.30
N PRO A 138 2.93 35.61 -14.41
CA PRO A 138 3.59 36.18 -15.57
C PRO A 138 4.15 37.55 -15.18
N ALA A 139 5.44 37.77 -15.49
CA ALA A 139 6.08 39.06 -15.32
C ALA A 139 5.30 40.09 -16.16
N ALA A 140 4.79 41.13 -15.51
CA ALA A 140 4.19 42.27 -16.18
C ALA A 140 5.25 42.88 -17.10
N ARG A 141 4.97 42.89 -18.41
CA ARG A 141 5.73 43.70 -19.37
C ARG A 141 5.33 45.16 -19.11
N SER A 142 6.25 45.94 -18.54
CA SER A 142 6.16 47.39 -18.51
C SER A 142 6.60 47.93 -19.87
N SER A 143 5.67 48.52 -20.61
CA SER A 143 5.90 49.54 -21.63
C SER A 143 6.04 50.91 -20.99
#